data_AF-A0A9X8ZG77-F1
#
_entry.id   AF-A0A9X8ZG77-F1
#
_cell.length_a   1.000
_cell.length_b   1.000
_cell.length_c   1.000
_cell.angle_alpha   90.00
_cell.angle_beta   90.00
_cell.angle_gamma   90.00
#
_symmetry.space_group_name_H-M   'P 1'
#
loop_
_entity.id
_entity.type
_entity.pdbx_description
1 polymer ?
#
loop_
_entity_poly.entity_id
_entity_poly.type
_entity_poly.pdbx_seq_one_letter_code
_entity_poly.pdbx_strand_id
1 'polypeptide(L)'
;SLDFFSDIGILSPNSQFVFLNLNGKDEGIYLELESVDEYYLKKRGLPKGAIFYAVDGDANFSLMSDLDKGIKKSLEMGYQKKCGTEKDELYLQELILQINTISRVEFEKEIVKYVDVEKYLRWLAGVIFTQNYDGFVHNYALYRNGETGLFEMIPWDYDATWGRDVNGRVMEEDYVGIEGFNTLTARILDVRGFRVRYQELLKEILNNQFNVGYMKPIIQEMHDQIRPYISKDPYIKGDIVKFDNEPEFILKFIEARAKYINSRLYKLD
;
A
#
# COMPACT_ATOMS: atom_id res chain seq x y z
N SER A 1 0.87 0.04 -9.61
CA SER A 1 0.61 -0.40 -8.22
C SER A 1 -0.61 0.26 -7.62
N LEU A 2 -0.66 1.60 -7.57
CA LEU A 2 -1.76 2.31 -6.92
C LEU A 2 -3.12 1.97 -7.55
N ASP A 3 -3.20 1.82 -8.87
CA ASP A 3 -4.42 1.38 -9.56
C ASP A 3 -4.84 -0.04 -9.17
N PHE A 4 -3.88 -0.96 -8.96
CA PHE A 4 -4.18 -2.32 -8.48
C PHE A 4 -4.83 -2.29 -7.09
N PHE A 5 -4.44 -1.36 -6.20
CA PHE A 5 -5.13 -1.17 -4.93
C PHE A 5 -6.58 -0.68 -5.12
N SER A 6 -6.82 0.24 -6.05
CA SER A 6 -8.18 0.65 -6.42
C SER A 6 -9.02 -0.54 -6.92
N ASP A 7 -8.45 -1.38 -7.78
CA ASP A 7 -9.13 -2.55 -8.36
C ASP A 7 -9.53 -3.62 -7.33
N ILE A 8 -8.80 -3.72 -6.22
CA ILE A 8 -9.13 -4.63 -5.10
C ILE A 8 -9.98 -3.96 -4.00
N GLY A 9 -10.44 -2.73 -4.24
CA GLY A 9 -11.40 -2.01 -3.39
C GLY A 9 -10.77 -1.13 -2.29
N ILE A 10 -9.54 -0.64 -2.49
CA ILE A 10 -8.85 0.27 -1.57
C ILE A 10 -8.84 1.69 -2.11
N LEU A 11 -9.01 2.66 -1.21
CA LEU A 11 -8.75 4.06 -1.52
C LEU A 11 -7.28 4.21 -1.93
N SER A 12 -7.04 4.61 -3.18
CA SER A 12 -5.69 4.80 -3.72
C SER A 12 -5.58 6.13 -4.46
N PRO A 13 -4.40 6.78 -4.49
CA PRO A 13 -4.16 7.98 -5.30
C PRO A 13 -4.27 7.68 -6.79
N ASN A 14 -4.90 8.57 -7.55
CA ASN A 14 -4.84 8.52 -9.01
C ASN A 14 -3.43 8.92 -9.49
N SER A 15 -3.04 8.42 -10.64
CA SER A 15 -1.78 8.79 -11.28
C SER A 15 -1.94 8.92 -12.79
N GLN A 16 -1.08 9.74 -13.42
CA GLN A 16 -0.99 9.80 -14.88
C GLN A 16 0.42 10.17 -15.33
N PHE A 17 0.85 9.63 -16.48
CA PHE A 17 2.11 10.02 -17.08
C PHE A 17 2.01 11.39 -17.73
N VAL A 18 3.02 12.24 -17.51
CA VAL A 18 3.15 13.55 -18.12
C VAL A 18 4.56 13.71 -18.69
N PHE A 19 4.70 14.54 -19.73
CA PHE A 19 6.00 14.93 -20.26
C PHE A 19 6.27 16.38 -19.86
N LEU A 20 7.28 16.59 -19.02
CA LEU A 20 7.58 17.91 -18.44
C LEU A 20 8.49 18.71 -19.37
N ASN A 21 8.10 19.96 -19.63
CA ASN A 21 8.96 20.96 -20.25
C ASN A 21 9.10 22.15 -19.31
N LEU A 22 10.33 22.54 -18.99
CA LEU A 22 10.64 23.65 -18.10
C LEU A 22 11.48 24.69 -18.84
N ASN A 23 10.91 25.89 -19.05
CA ASN A 23 11.56 27.00 -19.74
C ASN A 23 12.09 26.64 -21.14
N GLY A 24 11.32 25.85 -21.90
CA GLY A 24 11.69 25.40 -23.24
C GLY A 24 12.67 24.23 -23.27
N LYS A 25 13.01 23.65 -22.13
CA LYS A 25 13.84 22.44 -22.03
C LYS A 25 12.97 21.25 -21.66
N ASP A 26 13.13 20.16 -22.40
CA ASP A 26 12.48 18.90 -22.08
C ASP A 26 13.14 18.30 -20.83
N GLU A 27 12.34 18.07 -19.79
CA GLU A 27 12.75 17.43 -18.53
C GLU A 27 12.33 15.95 -18.49
N GLY A 28 11.63 15.46 -19.52
CA GLY A 28 11.35 14.05 -19.66
C GLY A 28 10.00 13.60 -19.09
N ILE A 29 9.88 12.30 -18.85
CA ILE A 29 8.65 11.63 -18.43
C ILE A 29 8.56 11.63 -16.90
N TYR A 30 7.41 12.05 -16.39
CA TYR A 30 7.09 12.03 -14.97
C TYR A 30 5.78 11.30 -14.72
N LEU A 31 5.60 10.83 -13.50
CA LEU A 31 4.32 10.38 -12.99
C LEU A 31 3.73 11.50 -12.13
N GLU A 32 2.65 12.11 -12.59
CA GLU A 32 1.84 12.99 -11.76
C GLU A 32 1.01 12.13 -10.80
N LEU A 33 1.14 12.41 -9.50
CA LEU A 33 0.45 11.69 -8.44
C LEU A 33 -0.52 12.62 -7.70
N GLU A 34 -1.72 12.12 -7.46
CA GLU A 34 -2.73 12.83 -6.67
C GLU A 34 -2.28 12.99 -5.22
N SER A 35 -2.32 14.22 -4.69
CA SER A 35 -2.12 14.49 -3.27
C SER A 35 -3.27 13.90 -2.46
N VAL A 36 -2.97 13.09 -1.43
CA VAL A 36 -3.96 12.52 -0.51
C VAL A 36 -4.25 13.52 0.61
N ASP A 37 -5.21 14.40 0.36
CA ASP A 37 -5.60 15.50 1.26
C ASP A 37 -7.13 15.70 1.31
N GLU A 38 -7.59 16.84 1.83
CA GLU A 38 -9.01 17.13 1.89
C GLU A 38 -9.69 17.20 0.50
N TYR A 39 -8.96 17.53 -0.56
CA TYR A 39 -9.48 17.54 -1.92
C TYR A 39 -9.59 16.12 -2.49
N TYR A 40 -8.66 15.22 -2.13
CA TYR A 40 -8.76 13.80 -2.43
C TYR A 40 -10.08 13.21 -1.93
N LEU A 41 -10.44 13.51 -0.66
CA LEU A 41 -11.70 13.06 -0.06
C LEU A 41 -12.90 13.69 -0.76
N LYS A 42 -12.87 15.02 -0.95
CA LYS A 42 -13.97 15.77 -1.56
C LYS A 42 -14.28 15.28 -2.98
N LYS A 43 -13.26 15.04 -3.80
CA LYS A 43 -13.39 14.56 -5.19
C LYS A 43 -14.10 13.21 -5.27
N ARG A 44 -13.94 12.36 -4.26
CA ARG A 44 -14.57 11.04 -4.15
C ARG A 44 -15.91 11.04 -3.42
N GLY A 45 -16.38 12.20 -2.96
CA GLY A 45 -17.59 12.31 -2.14
C GLY A 45 -17.47 11.61 -0.79
N LEU A 46 -16.24 11.41 -0.29
CA LEU A 46 -16.01 10.77 1.00
C LEU A 46 -16.31 11.76 2.14
N PRO A 47 -16.72 11.24 3.31
CA PRO A 47 -16.86 12.05 4.51
C PRO A 47 -15.57 12.82 4.81
N LYS A 48 -15.72 14.04 5.32
CA LYS A 48 -14.58 14.76 5.88
C LYS A 48 -13.94 13.92 6.99
N GLY A 49 -12.64 14.07 7.17
CA GLY A 49 -11.90 13.28 8.13
C GLY A 49 -10.46 13.78 8.28
N ALA A 50 -9.68 13.05 9.06
CA ALA A 50 -8.26 13.33 9.21
C ALA A 50 -7.43 12.42 8.31
N ILE A 51 -6.30 12.94 7.83
CA ILE A 51 -5.32 12.20 7.06
C ILE A 51 -3.96 12.33 7.75
N PHE A 52 -3.30 11.19 7.97
CA PHE A 52 -1.98 11.12 8.58
C PHE A 52 -1.04 10.33 7.66
N TYR A 53 0.08 10.91 7.26
CA TYR A 53 1.09 10.23 6.46
C TYR A 53 2.09 9.51 7.35
N ALA A 54 2.42 8.27 7.04
CA ALA A 54 3.56 7.58 7.62
C ALA A 54 4.85 8.19 7.06
N VAL A 55 5.65 8.85 7.90
CA VAL A 55 6.86 9.59 7.48
C VAL A 55 8.17 8.97 7.96
N ASP A 56 8.12 8.02 8.90
CA ASP A 56 9.28 7.24 9.33
C ASP A 56 8.86 5.89 9.98
N GLY A 57 9.85 5.10 10.42
CA GLY A 57 9.67 3.76 10.99
C GLY A 57 8.89 3.69 12.32
N ASP A 58 8.55 4.82 12.94
CA ASP A 58 7.65 4.84 14.09
C ASP A 58 6.17 4.78 13.68
N ALA A 59 5.82 4.90 12.40
CA ALA A 59 4.50 4.55 11.87
C ALA A 59 4.30 3.02 11.79
N ASN A 60 4.43 2.34 12.92
CA ASN A 60 4.56 0.88 12.98
C ASN A 60 3.42 0.17 13.74
N PHE A 61 2.37 0.92 14.11
CA PHE A 61 1.25 0.45 14.93
C PHE A 61 1.64 -0.11 16.30
N SER A 62 2.84 0.19 16.81
CA SER A 62 3.38 -0.28 18.09
C SER A 62 3.50 0.85 19.12
N LEU A 63 3.60 0.48 20.41
CA LEU A 63 4.03 1.37 21.50
C LEU A 63 5.54 1.60 21.49
N MET A 64 6.29 0.78 20.76
CA MET A 64 7.75 0.84 20.68
C MET A 64 8.19 1.69 19.49
N SER A 65 9.20 2.54 19.73
CA SER A 65 9.90 3.28 18.69
C SER A 65 10.96 2.38 18.06
N ASP A 66 10.93 2.27 16.73
CA ASP A 66 11.99 1.62 15.99
C ASP A 66 13.25 2.49 15.95
N LEU A 67 13.11 3.82 15.93
CA LEU A 67 14.25 4.74 15.86
C LEU A 67 14.98 4.87 17.21
N ASP A 68 14.23 5.08 18.29
CA ASP A 68 14.80 5.28 19.65
C ASP A 68 15.10 3.93 20.35
N LYS A 69 14.67 2.79 19.80
CA LYS A 69 14.79 1.45 20.41
C LYS A 69 14.25 1.39 21.85
N GLY A 70 13.11 2.04 22.08
CA GLY A 70 12.46 2.17 23.39
C GLY A 70 10.96 2.42 23.28
N ILE A 71 10.29 2.79 24.37
CA ILE A 71 8.87 3.20 24.32
C ILE A 71 8.79 4.56 23.62
N LYS A 72 7.80 4.74 22.75
CA LYS A 72 7.55 6.02 22.09
C LYS A 72 7.27 7.12 23.10
N LYS A 73 7.85 8.30 22.86
CA LYS A 73 7.61 9.50 23.67
C LYS A 73 6.22 10.09 23.42
N SER A 74 5.69 9.90 22.22
CA SER A 74 4.31 10.19 21.83
C SER A 74 3.82 9.09 20.89
N LEU A 75 2.56 8.68 20.99
CA LEU A 75 1.99 7.69 20.08
C LEU A 75 1.81 8.23 18.64
N GLU A 76 1.90 9.55 18.44
CA GLU A 76 1.86 10.17 17.11
C GLU A 76 3.19 10.05 16.35
N MET A 77 4.28 9.62 17.00
CA MET A 77 5.59 9.48 16.35
C MET A 77 5.49 8.61 15.09
N GLY A 78 6.14 9.09 14.02
CA GLY A 78 6.10 8.51 12.68
C GLY A 78 4.94 8.99 11.81
N TYR A 79 4.01 9.79 12.34
CA TYR A 79 2.89 10.33 11.57
C TYR A 79 2.97 11.84 11.39
N GLN A 80 2.74 12.29 10.16
CA GLN A 80 2.50 13.70 9.84
C GLN A 80 1.02 13.92 9.56
N LYS A 81 0.34 14.76 10.35
CA LYS A 81 -1.04 15.18 10.08
C LYS A 81 -1.08 16.06 8.82
N LYS A 82 -1.65 15.55 7.74
CA LYS A 82 -1.85 16.27 6.48
C LYS A 82 -3.08 17.18 6.55
N CYS A 83 -4.18 16.66 7.08
CA CYS A 83 -5.39 17.41 7.40
C CYS A 83 -6.09 16.79 8.61
N GLY A 84 -6.89 17.58 9.34
CA GLY A 84 -7.59 17.13 10.55
C GLY A 84 -7.40 18.10 11.72
N THR A 85 -8.05 17.79 12.85
CA THR A 85 -8.02 18.60 14.07
C THR A 85 -7.05 18.01 15.11
N GLU A 86 -6.80 18.72 16.23
CA GLU A 86 -6.08 18.16 17.39
C GLU A 86 -6.84 16.98 18.01
N LYS A 87 -8.17 16.99 17.94
CA LYS A 87 -9.00 15.87 18.41
C LYS A 87 -8.74 14.59 17.61
N ASP A 88 -8.41 14.72 16.32
CA ASP A 88 -8.11 13.57 15.48
C ASP A 88 -6.78 12.90 15.81
N GLU A 89 -5.81 13.66 16.32
CA GLU A 89 -4.56 13.11 16.86
C GLU A 89 -4.83 12.23 18.08
N LEU A 90 -5.74 12.65 18.97
CA LEU A 90 -6.16 11.82 20.11
C LEU A 90 -6.79 10.50 19.65
N TYR A 91 -7.55 10.48 18.55
CA TYR A 91 -8.09 9.24 17.99
C TYR A 91 -7.00 8.33 17.40
N LEU A 92 -5.94 8.91 16.82
CA LEU A 92 -4.78 8.14 16.36
C LEU A 92 -4.02 7.51 17.55
N GLN A 93 -3.81 8.28 18.62
CA GLN A 93 -3.21 7.77 19.84
C GLN A 93 -4.06 6.65 20.46
N GLU A 94 -5.39 6.84 20.49
CA GLU A 94 -6.33 5.83 20.98
C GLU A 94 -6.25 4.55 20.14
N LEU A 95 -6.28 4.66 18.81
CA LEU A 95 -6.09 3.51 17.91
C LEU A 95 -4.82 2.73 18.28
N ILE A 96 -3.67 3.41 18.34
CA ILE A 96 -2.38 2.77 18.60
C ILE A 96 -2.37 2.10 19.97
N LEU A 97 -2.92 2.76 20.99
CA LEU A 97 -3.04 2.18 22.32
C LEU A 97 -3.87 0.90 22.29
N GLN A 98 -5.07 0.94 21.69
CA GLN A 98 -6.01 -0.17 21.67
C GLN A 98 -5.49 -1.39 20.88
N ILE A 99 -4.78 -1.15 19.76
CA ILE A 99 -4.07 -2.22 19.02
C ILE A 99 -3.13 -3.01 19.94
N ASN A 100 -2.52 -2.35 20.92
CA ASN A 100 -1.50 -2.94 21.78
C ASN A 100 -2.03 -3.42 23.13
N THR A 101 -3.19 -2.94 23.60
CA THR A 101 -3.70 -3.24 24.95
C THR A 101 -4.97 -4.06 25.00
N ILE A 102 -5.81 -4.06 23.96
CA ILE A 102 -7.00 -4.93 23.91
C ILE A 102 -6.55 -6.38 24.12
N SER A 103 -7.25 -7.13 24.96
CA SER A 103 -6.90 -8.53 25.22
C SER A 103 -7.09 -9.40 23.97
N ARG A 104 -6.37 -10.52 23.88
CA ARG A 104 -6.51 -11.48 22.76
C ARG A 104 -7.97 -11.92 22.56
N VAL A 105 -8.69 -12.16 23.66
CA VAL A 105 -10.07 -12.68 23.66
C VAL A 105 -11.08 -11.64 23.17
N GLU A 106 -10.81 -10.35 23.42
CA GLU A 106 -11.72 -9.26 23.05
C GLU A 106 -11.37 -8.62 21.71
N PHE A 107 -10.19 -8.89 21.16
CA PHE A 107 -9.65 -8.20 19.99
C PHE A 107 -10.62 -8.19 18.81
N GLU A 108 -11.19 -9.34 18.45
CA GLU A 108 -12.14 -9.47 17.32
C GLU A 108 -13.35 -8.53 17.46
N LYS A 109 -13.84 -8.32 18.69
CA LYS A 109 -15.03 -7.51 18.97
C LYS A 109 -14.73 -6.02 19.11
N GLU A 110 -13.54 -5.68 19.57
CA GLU A 110 -13.18 -4.31 19.94
C GLU A 110 -12.44 -3.58 18.81
N ILE A 111 -11.56 -4.25 18.05
CA ILE A 111 -10.75 -3.58 17.03
C ILE A 111 -11.59 -2.96 15.90
N VAL A 112 -12.74 -3.58 15.59
CA VAL A 112 -13.68 -3.12 14.55
C VAL A 112 -14.34 -1.77 14.88
N LYS A 113 -14.18 -1.26 16.10
CA LYS A 113 -14.61 0.08 16.51
C LYS A 113 -13.61 1.16 16.11
N TYR A 114 -12.40 0.76 15.73
CA TYR A 114 -11.27 1.66 15.45
C TYR A 114 -10.79 1.55 14.01
N VAL A 115 -10.83 0.37 13.41
CA VAL A 115 -10.33 0.10 12.05
C VAL A 115 -11.41 -0.55 11.22
N ASP A 116 -11.53 -0.14 9.96
CA ASP A 116 -12.27 -0.93 8.96
C ASP A 116 -11.42 -2.16 8.59
N VAL A 117 -11.67 -3.27 9.29
CA VAL A 117 -10.84 -4.49 9.17
C VAL A 117 -10.90 -5.08 7.76
N GLU A 118 -12.03 -5.00 7.07
CA GLU A 118 -12.15 -5.52 5.69
C GLU A 118 -11.24 -4.71 4.74
N LYS A 119 -11.26 -3.38 4.85
CA LYS A 119 -10.34 -2.53 4.09
C LYS A 119 -8.88 -2.72 4.50
N TYR A 120 -8.61 -2.93 5.78
CA TYR A 120 -7.25 -3.25 6.22
C TYR A 120 -6.73 -4.55 5.59
N LEU A 121 -7.54 -5.62 5.58
CA LEU A 121 -7.15 -6.91 4.98
C LEU A 121 -6.95 -6.81 3.47
N ARG A 122 -7.74 -5.99 2.77
CA ARG A 122 -7.56 -5.70 1.33
C ARG A 122 -6.29 -4.90 1.07
N TRP A 123 -5.98 -3.91 1.90
CA TRP A 123 -4.71 -3.19 1.82
C TRP A 123 -3.52 -4.14 2.07
N LEU A 124 -3.61 -4.98 3.09
CA LEU A 124 -2.60 -5.99 3.39
C LEU A 124 -2.38 -6.91 2.20
N ALA A 125 -3.47 -7.41 1.60
CA ALA A 125 -3.41 -8.21 0.38
C ALA A 125 -2.69 -7.46 -0.76
N GLY A 126 -3.02 -6.17 -0.97
CA GLY A 126 -2.33 -5.32 -1.93
C GLY A 126 -0.82 -5.28 -1.71
N VAL A 127 -0.37 -5.03 -0.47
CA VAL A 127 1.05 -5.03 -0.09
C VAL A 127 1.70 -6.39 -0.41
N ILE A 128 1.00 -7.50 -0.11
CA ILE A 128 1.48 -8.86 -0.39
C ILE A 128 1.60 -9.13 -1.88
N PHE A 129 0.64 -8.73 -2.70
CA PHE A 129 0.67 -8.97 -4.14
C PHE A 129 1.75 -8.15 -4.84
N THR A 130 1.91 -6.87 -4.46
CA THR A 130 2.92 -5.99 -5.07
C THR A 130 4.32 -6.16 -4.48
N GLN A 131 4.43 -6.74 -3.27
CA GLN A 131 5.65 -6.92 -2.49
C GLN A 131 6.38 -5.63 -2.11
N ASN A 132 5.65 -4.57 -1.74
CA ASN A 132 6.29 -3.40 -1.14
C ASN A 132 6.74 -3.78 0.28
N TYR A 133 8.03 -4.07 0.46
CA TYR A 133 8.56 -4.52 1.75
C TYR A 133 8.44 -3.44 2.82
N ASP A 134 8.69 -2.17 2.50
CA ASP A 134 8.54 -1.08 3.46
C ASP A 134 7.08 -0.68 3.68
N GLY A 135 6.16 -1.20 2.87
CA GLY A 135 4.73 -0.90 2.86
C GLY A 135 3.99 -1.13 4.18
N PHE A 136 4.52 -1.92 5.12
CA PHE A 136 3.82 -2.26 6.36
C PHE A 136 4.00 -1.27 7.51
N VAL A 137 5.07 -0.48 7.47
CA VAL A 137 5.44 0.51 8.50
C VAL A 137 5.81 1.87 7.89
N HIS A 138 5.72 1.97 6.57
CA HIS A 138 5.95 3.18 5.78
C HIS A 138 5.07 3.12 4.52
N ASN A 139 5.18 4.08 3.60
CA ASN A 139 4.53 4.00 2.29
C ASN A 139 2.98 3.89 2.38
N TYR A 140 2.40 4.57 3.38
CA TYR A 140 0.94 4.67 3.50
C TYR A 140 0.50 5.98 4.17
N ALA A 141 -0.77 6.30 3.96
CA ALA A 141 -1.52 7.27 4.74
C ALA A 141 -2.66 6.57 5.49
N LEU A 142 -3.02 7.10 6.65
CA LEU A 142 -4.23 6.75 7.38
C LEU A 142 -5.30 7.79 7.09
N TYR A 143 -6.48 7.33 6.68
CA TYR A 143 -7.68 8.15 6.63
C TYR A 143 -8.61 7.75 7.78
N ARG A 144 -8.97 8.71 8.63
CA ARG A 144 -10.03 8.52 9.62
C ARG A 144 -11.33 9.09 9.08
N ASN A 145 -12.28 8.22 8.75
CA ASN A 145 -13.58 8.63 8.25
C ASN A 145 -14.38 9.35 9.35
N GLY A 146 -14.80 10.60 9.10
CA GLY A 146 -15.48 11.41 10.11
C GLY A 146 -16.91 10.99 10.43
N GLU A 147 -17.54 10.18 9.58
CA GLU A 147 -18.89 9.64 9.83
C GLU A 147 -18.84 8.30 10.58
N THR A 148 -17.99 7.37 10.14
CA THR A 148 -17.88 6.05 10.79
C THR A 148 -16.95 6.06 12.00
N GLY A 149 -16.01 7.01 12.05
CA GLY A 149 -14.96 7.09 13.04
C GLY A 149 -13.81 6.09 12.84
N LEU A 150 -13.88 5.25 11.80
CA LEU A 150 -12.93 4.18 11.53
C LEU A 150 -11.72 4.67 10.73
N PHE A 151 -10.57 4.06 11.01
CA PHE A 151 -9.35 4.23 10.24
C PHE A 151 -9.29 3.26 9.06
N GLU A 152 -8.79 3.76 7.94
CA GLU A 152 -8.59 3.06 6.67
C GLU A 152 -7.18 3.36 6.13
N MET A 153 -6.60 2.41 5.41
CA MET A 153 -5.27 2.55 4.80
C MET A 153 -5.38 3.11 3.38
N ILE A 154 -4.44 3.97 2.99
CA ILE A 154 -4.25 4.46 1.62
C ILE A 154 -2.77 4.23 1.26
N PRO A 155 -2.43 3.47 0.20
CA PRO A 155 -1.06 3.23 -0.18
C PRO A 155 -0.41 4.51 -0.77
N TRP A 156 0.89 4.65 -0.55
CA TRP A 156 1.71 5.72 -1.13
C TRP A 156 3.10 5.16 -1.46
N ASP A 157 3.77 5.65 -2.51
CA ASP A 157 5.16 5.24 -2.85
C ASP A 157 5.35 3.73 -3.08
N TYR A 158 4.82 3.23 -4.21
CA TYR A 158 4.82 1.80 -4.60
C TYR A 158 5.58 1.55 -5.91
N ASP A 159 6.77 2.12 -6.04
CA ASP A 159 7.70 1.87 -7.15
C ASP A 159 8.54 0.59 -6.90
N ALA A 160 9.01 0.36 -5.68
CA ALA A 160 9.75 -0.83 -5.23
C ALA A 160 8.84 -2.06 -5.09
N THR A 161 8.33 -2.52 -6.24
CA THR A 161 7.30 -3.56 -6.36
C THR A 161 7.50 -4.37 -7.63
N TRP A 162 6.62 -5.36 -7.87
CA TRP A 162 6.56 -6.13 -9.13
C TRP A 162 7.89 -6.79 -9.52
N GLY A 163 8.63 -7.28 -8.54
CA GLY A 163 9.90 -7.98 -8.74
C GLY A 163 11.14 -7.11 -8.64
N ARG A 164 11.03 -5.82 -8.24
CA ARG A 164 12.20 -4.99 -7.94
C ARG A 164 12.19 -4.44 -6.52
N ASP A 165 13.35 -4.42 -5.87
CA ASP A 165 13.56 -3.80 -4.56
C ASP A 165 13.76 -2.27 -4.67
N VAL A 166 13.90 -1.59 -3.52
CA VAL A 166 14.14 -0.14 -3.41
C VAL A 166 15.43 0.35 -4.10
N ASN A 167 16.32 -0.57 -4.49
CA ASN A 167 17.55 -0.27 -5.23
C ASN A 167 17.45 -0.69 -6.71
N GLY A 168 16.26 -1.11 -7.18
CA GLY A 168 16.02 -1.61 -8.52
C GLY A 168 16.56 -3.02 -8.80
N ARG A 169 17.03 -3.75 -7.78
CA ARG A 169 17.52 -5.13 -7.89
C ARG A 169 16.37 -6.11 -7.96
N VAL A 170 16.61 -7.29 -8.54
CA VAL A 170 15.60 -8.35 -8.63
C VAL A 170 15.19 -8.81 -7.24
N MET A 171 13.88 -8.89 -7.04
CA MET A 171 13.20 -9.38 -5.85
C MET A 171 12.47 -10.68 -6.22
N GLU A 172 12.84 -11.77 -5.55
CA GLU A 172 12.19 -13.07 -5.73
C GLU A 172 10.76 -13.07 -5.18
N GLU A 173 9.95 -14.02 -5.66
CA GLU A 173 8.53 -14.09 -5.34
C GLU A 173 8.23 -14.40 -3.88
N ASP A 174 9.21 -14.75 -3.05
CA ASP A 174 9.07 -15.06 -1.63
C ASP A 174 9.63 -13.99 -0.68
N TYR A 175 10.12 -12.87 -1.23
CA TYR A 175 10.72 -11.75 -0.48
C TYR A 175 9.82 -11.19 0.64
N VAL A 176 8.51 -11.32 0.49
CA VAL A 176 7.52 -10.98 1.52
C VAL A 176 6.60 -12.17 1.75
N GLY A 177 6.51 -12.67 2.99
CA GLY A 177 5.58 -13.72 3.39
C GLY A 177 4.11 -13.29 3.26
N ILE A 178 3.19 -14.23 3.08
CA ILE A 178 1.76 -13.91 2.88
C ILE A 178 1.11 -13.31 4.13
N GLU A 179 1.72 -13.53 5.29
CA GLU A 179 1.28 -13.03 6.58
C GLU A 179 1.56 -11.53 6.75
N GLY A 180 2.51 -10.97 5.98
CA GLY A 180 2.95 -9.59 6.15
C GLY A 180 3.60 -9.31 7.52
N PHE A 181 3.72 -8.04 7.87
CA PHE A 181 4.23 -7.65 9.19
C PHE A 181 3.59 -6.34 9.70
N ASN A 182 4.12 -5.83 10.82
CA ASN A 182 3.58 -4.82 11.76
C ASN A 182 2.69 -5.40 12.87
N THR A 183 2.53 -4.62 13.94
CA THR A 183 1.79 -5.06 15.13
C THR A 183 0.31 -5.29 14.85
N LEU A 184 -0.34 -4.40 14.08
CA LEU A 184 -1.76 -4.53 13.76
C LEU A 184 -2.04 -5.80 12.94
N THR A 185 -1.22 -6.08 11.93
CA THR A 185 -1.26 -7.31 11.13
C THR A 185 -1.17 -8.54 12.01
N ALA A 186 -0.17 -8.60 12.90
CA ALA A 186 0.02 -9.74 13.80
C ALA A 186 -1.20 -9.97 14.72
N ARG A 187 -1.79 -8.89 15.25
CA ARG A 187 -2.97 -8.94 16.11
C ARG A 187 -4.23 -9.36 15.35
N ILE A 188 -4.43 -8.85 14.14
CA ILE A 188 -5.56 -9.22 13.26
C ILE A 188 -5.44 -10.69 12.86
N LEU A 189 -4.27 -11.14 12.42
CA LEU A 189 -4.07 -12.53 12.00
C LEU A 189 -3.99 -13.53 13.17
N ASP A 190 -3.96 -13.09 14.43
CA ASP A 190 -4.16 -14.00 15.56
C ASP A 190 -5.64 -14.38 15.76
N VAL A 191 -6.57 -13.61 15.17
CA VAL A 191 -8.01 -13.88 15.17
C VAL A 191 -8.37 -14.79 14.00
N ARG A 192 -8.97 -15.94 14.30
CA ARG A 192 -9.36 -16.95 13.29
C ARG A 192 -10.31 -16.40 12.24
N GLY A 193 -11.34 -15.65 12.64
CA GLY A 193 -12.32 -15.06 11.71
C GLY A 193 -11.66 -14.17 10.67
N PHE A 194 -10.75 -13.29 11.10
CA PHE A 194 -10.00 -12.41 10.20
C PHE A 194 -9.01 -13.17 9.31
N ARG A 195 -8.33 -14.21 9.82
CA ARG A 195 -7.45 -15.05 8.98
C ARG A 195 -8.20 -15.75 7.86
N VAL A 196 -9.35 -16.35 8.17
CA VAL A 196 -10.18 -17.02 7.16
C VAL A 196 -10.62 -16.01 6.11
N ARG A 197 -11.10 -14.84 6.54
CA ARG A 197 -11.48 -13.76 5.63
C ARG A 197 -10.31 -13.29 4.75
N TYR A 198 -9.13 -13.14 5.33
CA TYR A 198 -7.93 -12.76 4.60
C TYR A 198 -7.53 -13.82 3.57
N GLN A 199 -7.59 -15.11 3.92
CA GLN A 199 -7.32 -16.20 2.99
C GLN A 199 -8.32 -16.21 1.81
N GLU A 200 -9.60 -15.94 2.06
CA GLU A 200 -10.62 -15.79 1.02
C GLU A 200 -10.31 -14.61 0.09
N LEU A 201 -9.93 -13.46 0.63
CA LEU A 201 -9.53 -12.29 -0.15
C LEU A 201 -8.33 -12.58 -1.05
N LEU A 202 -7.30 -13.27 -0.54
CA LEU A 202 -6.16 -13.67 -1.36
C LEU A 202 -6.58 -14.60 -2.52
N LYS A 203 -7.49 -15.55 -2.26
CA LYS A 203 -8.04 -16.44 -3.30
C LYS A 203 -8.86 -15.66 -4.34
N GLU A 204 -9.69 -14.73 -3.89
CA GLU A 204 -10.50 -13.86 -4.75
C GLU A 204 -9.60 -13.04 -5.69
N ILE A 205 -8.58 -12.38 -5.14
CA ILE A 205 -7.68 -11.53 -5.93
C ILE A 205 -6.84 -12.35 -6.92
N LEU A 206 -6.34 -13.53 -6.54
CA LEU A 206 -5.63 -14.45 -7.45
C LEU A 206 -6.50 -14.84 -8.67
N ASN A 207 -7.79 -15.09 -8.45
CA ASN A 207 -8.70 -15.54 -9.49
C ASN A 207 -9.21 -14.41 -10.39
N ASN A 208 -9.03 -13.14 -10.00
CA ASN A 208 -9.62 -11.99 -10.68
C ASN A 208 -8.56 -10.98 -11.14
N GLN A 209 -7.98 -10.19 -10.23
CA GLN A 209 -7.08 -9.08 -10.57
C GLN A 209 -5.61 -9.52 -10.73
N PHE A 210 -5.12 -10.45 -9.90
CA PHE A 210 -3.70 -10.84 -9.89
C PHE A 210 -3.44 -12.08 -10.73
N ASN A 211 -3.63 -11.95 -12.05
CA ASN A 211 -3.21 -12.95 -13.03
C ASN A 211 -2.74 -12.28 -14.32
N VAL A 212 -2.00 -13.03 -15.14
CA VAL A 212 -1.45 -12.53 -16.41
C VAL A 212 -2.52 -12.04 -17.37
N GLY A 213 -3.69 -12.70 -17.41
CA GLY A 213 -4.80 -12.30 -18.28
C GLY A 213 -5.32 -10.90 -17.97
N TYR A 214 -5.45 -10.56 -16.69
CA TYR A 214 -5.89 -9.24 -16.24
C TYR A 214 -4.78 -8.19 -16.33
N MET A 215 -3.57 -8.51 -15.84
CA MET A 215 -2.50 -7.52 -15.69
C MET A 215 -1.77 -7.18 -17.00
N LYS A 216 -1.64 -8.13 -17.93
CA LYS A 216 -0.92 -7.93 -19.20
C LYS A 216 -1.44 -6.75 -20.02
N PRO A 217 -2.75 -6.60 -20.31
CA PRO A 217 -3.24 -5.46 -21.08
C PRO A 217 -2.94 -4.12 -20.39
N ILE A 218 -3.06 -4.04 -19.06
CA ILE A 218 -2.78 -2.83 -18.28
C ILE A 218 -1.29 -2.44 -18.39
N ILE A 219 -0.39 -3.42 -18.19
CA ILE A 219 1.06 -3.20 -18.31
C ILE A 219 1.43 -2.76 -19.73
N GLN A 220 0.86 -3.41 -20.76
CA GLN A 220 1.15 -3.08 -22.15
C GLN A 220 0.63 -1.69 -22.52
N GLU A 221 -0.56 -1.32 -22.08
CA GLU A 221 -1.14 0.01 -22.32
C GLU A 221 -0.26 1.11 -21.71
N MET A 222 0.12 0.96 -20.44
CA MET A 222 1.02 1.92 -19.77
C MET A 222 2.37 2.01 -20.48
N HIS A 223 2.94 0.86 -20.86
CA HIS A 223 4.20 0.80 -21.58
C HIS A 223 4.11 1.53 -22.93
N ASP A 224 3.10 1.25 -23.72
CA ASP A 224 2.91 1.81 -25.06
C ASP A 224 2.60 3.32 -25.02
N GLN A 225 1.94 3.79 -23.97
CA GLN A 225 1.68 5.22 -23.74
C GLN A 225 2.98 6.02 -23.60
N ILE A 226 3.97 5.50 -22.87
CA ILE A 226 5.21 6.24 -22.56
C ILE A 226 6.37 5.91 -23.50
N ARG A 227 6.35 4.75 -24.15
CA ARG A 227 7.43 4.29 -25.03
C ARG A 227 7.87 5.34 -26.09
N PRO A 228 6.97 6.04 -26.80
CA PRO A 228 7.37 7.05 -27.78
C PRO A 228 8.10 8.27 -27.20
N TYR A 229 7.98 8.49 -25.89
CA TYR A 229 8.60 9.61 -25.18
C TYR A 229 9.97 9.26 -24.60
N ILE A 230 10.31 7.97 -24.46
CA ILE A 230 11.62 7.52 -23.94
C ILE A 230 12.78 8.14 -24.72
N SER A 231 12.69 8.20 -26.05
CA SER A 231 13.74 8.77 -26.90
C SER A 231 13.85 10.30 -26.80
N LYS A 232 12.81 10.97 -26.29
CA LYS A 232 12.76 12.42 -26.08
C LYS A 232 13.22 12.82 -24.68
N ASP A 233 13.22 11.88 -23.75
CA ASP A 233 13.66 12.09 -22.39
C ASP A 233 15.21 12.17 -22.35
N PRO A 234 15.80 13.30 -21.92
CA PRO A 234 17.25 13.45 -21.93
C PRO A 234 17.97 12.54 -20.93
N TYR A 235 17.24 11.99 -19.94
CA TYR A 235 17.78 11.22 -18.83
C TYR A 235 17.73 9.70 -19.07
N ILE A 236 16.70 9.19 -19.76
CA ILE A 236 16.48 7.74 -19.93
C ILE A 236 16.53 7.23 -21.38
N LYS A 237 16.79 8.10 -22.37
CA LYS A 237 16.89 7.68 -23.79
C LYS A 237 17.87 6.54 -24.08
N GLY A 238 18.87 6.33 -23.21
CA GLY A 238 19.83 5.23 -23.32
C GLY A 238 19.29 3.87 -22.86
N ASP A 239 18.17 3.86 -22.13
CA ASP A 239 17.65 2.68 -21.42
C ASP A 239 16.47 2.01 -22.14
N ILE A 240 16.22 2.33 -23.41
CA ILE A 240 15.05 1.82 -24.15
C ILE A 240 14.97 0.29 -24.18
N VAL A 241 16.11 -0.41 -24.27
CA VAL A 241 16.14 -1.88 -24.26
C VAL A 241 15.77 -2.42 -22.89
N LYS A 242 16.21 -1.76 -21.81
CA LYS A 242 15.83 -2.15 -20.44
C LYS A 242 14.33 -1.92 -20.26
N PHE A 243 13.85 -0.75 -20.65
CA PHE A 243 12.43 -0.38 -20.62
C PHE A 243 11.54 -1.40 -21.37
N ASP A 244 11.90 -1.74 -22.61
CA ASP A 244 11.15 -2.69 -23.45
C ASP A 244 11.08 -4.11 -22.86
N ASN A 245 12.00 -4.47 -21.95
CA ASN A 245 12.03 -5.79 -21.31
C ASN A 245 11.25 -5.84 -19.98
N GLU A 246 10.91 -4.69 -19.38
CA GLU A 246 10.20 -4.65 -18.09
C GLU A 246 8.79 -5.29 -18.14
N PRO A 247 7.97 -5.16 -19.20
CA PRO A 247 6.69 -5.84 -19.25
C PRO A 247 6.79 -7.35 -19.07
N GLU A 248 7.71 -8.00 -19.78
CA GLU A 248 7.92 -9.45 -19.67
C GLU A 248 8.49 -9.84 -18.30
N PHE A 249 9.35 -9.01 -17.71
CA PHE A 249 9.86 -9.20 -16.36
C PHE A 249 8.73 -9.19 -15.32
N ILE A 250 7.85 -8.19 -15.38
CA ILE A 250 6.71 -8.04 -14.46
C ILE A 250 5.72 -9.21 -14.62
N LEU A 251 5.47 -9.67 -15.84
CA LEU A 251 4.58 -10.82 -16.09
C LEU A 251 5.13 -12.12 -15.47
N LYS A 252 6.43 -12.37 -15.61
CA LYS A 252 7.08 -13.52 -14.94
C LYS A 252 6.99 -13.43 -13.44
N PHE A 253 7.19 -12.24 -12.88
CA PHE A 253 7.00 -12.00 -11.46
C PHE A 253 5.56 -12.31 -11.02
N ILE A 254 4.55 -11.86 -11.75
CA ILE A 254 3.14 -12.11 -11.43
C ILE A 254 2.85 -13.62 -11.40
N GLU A 255 3.32 -14.38 -12.38
CA GLU A 255 3.14 -15.84 -12.40
C GLU A 255 3.83 -16.52 -11.20
N ALA A 256 5.08 -16.17 -10.92
CA ALA A 256 5.84 -16.72 -9.80
C ALA A 256 5.19 -16.38 -8.46
N ARG A 257 4.80 -15.11 -8.25
CA ARG A 257 4.15 -14.63 -7.03
C ARG A 257 2.77 -15.25 -6.83
N ALA A 258 1.97 -15.41 -7.89
CA ALA A 258 0.70 -16.09 -7.81
C ALA A 258 0.86 -17.55 -7.35
N LYS A 259 1.85 -18.26 -7.91
CA LYS A 259 2.19 -19.64 -7.51
C LYS A 259 2.66 -19.70 -6.06
N TYR A 260 3.53 -18.79 -5.63
CA TYR A 260 3.99 -18.70 -4.24
C TYR A 260 2.82 -18.50 -3.28
N ILE A 261 1.99 -17.48 -3.49
CA ILE A 261 0.86 -17.16 -2.61
C ILE A 261 -0.07 -18.37 -2.51
N ASN A 262 -0.47 -18.94 -3.65
CA ASN A 262 -1.36 -20.11 -3.69
C ASN A 262 -0.77 -21.31 -2.92
N SER A 263 0.55 -21.53 -3.02
CA SER A 263 1.24 -22.60 -2.27
C SER A 263 1.32 -22.36 -0.76
N ARG A 264 1.07 -21.14 -0.28
CA ARG A 264 1.21 -20.75 1.13
C ARG A 264 -0.12 -20.53 1.84
N LEU A 265 -1.26 -20.53 1.15
CA LEU A 265 -2.58 -20.25 1.74
C LEU A 265 -2.89 -21.13 2.96
N TYR A 266 -2.41 -22.38 2.99
CA TYR A 266 -2.59 -23.31 4.13
C TYR A 266 -2.03 -22.78 5.46
N LYS A 267 -1.10 -21.81 5.42
CA LYS A 267 -0.57 -21.18 6.64
C LYS A 267 -1.57 -20.29 7.35
N LEU A 268 -2.65 -19.90 6.68
CA LEU A 268 -3.72 -19.07 7.23
C LEU A 268 -4.90 -19.89 7.80
N ASP A 269 -4.84 -21.23 7.74
CA ASP A 269 -5.87 -22.15 8.26
C ASP A 269 -5.98 -22.16 9.80
#